data_AF-A0A931EKB9-F1
#
_entry.id   AF-A0A931EKB9-F1
#
_cell.length_a   1.000
_cell.length_b   1.000
_cell.length_c   1.000
_cell.angle_alpha   90.00
_cell.angle_beta   90.00
_cell.angle_gamma   90.00
#
_symmetry.space_group_name_H-M   'P 1'
#
loop_
_entity.id
_entity.type
_entity.pdbx_description
1 polymer ?
#
loop_
_entity_poly.entity_id
_entity_poly.type
_entity_poly.pdbx_seq_one_letter_code
_entity_poly.pdbx_strand_id
1 'polypeptide(L)'
;MRLRILIISLIVIAAVLTQLPAAGRADVVLAPSTQSGASGAMDTWLMARGLVGRAMTGEQSGARLITPPSGVEVDETSQSVDRTGQELMRVKAWDEIVGENRVHIEVSTLPDGQYEVGFWLFSNHQPGCTTFQWTLFDKGRALQSRFWRNDARPKLTGSPNLPTYLYPDAVPWMAFLRVLDTPNVPSEGAEGTLNQQITPYNYVGQDVTVGRIENVTVPAGSFSAYKVTAQVDIATMMPNWPRFLLEIIKPAIPKDTLYFESTAPFRLLKQEGPIFVGGSEVTTQLIRFYTAGAQPVATVAAAPPAIPIAQSSLPSR
;
A
#
# COMPACT_ATOMS: atom_id res chain seq x y z
N MET A 1 37.82 -15.47 -7.04
CA MET A 1 36.72 -14.82 -7.79
C MET A 1 35.68 -15.81 -8.37
N ARG A 2 35.87 -17.13 -8.33
CA ARG A 2 34.89 -18.13 -8.83
C ARG A 2 33.88 -18.62 -7.77
N LEU A 3 34.10 -18.37 -6.48
CA LEU A 3 33.23 -18.82 -5.39
C LEU A 3 31.99 -17.93 -5.18
N ARG A 4 32.07 -16.63 -5.52
CA ARG A 4 30.93 -15.68 -5.43
C ARG A 4 29.84 -15.94 -6.48
N ILE A 5 30.19 -16.55 -7.61
CA ILE A 5 29.24 -16.85 -8.70
C ILE A 5 28.40 -18.10 -8.36
N LEU A 6 28.95 -19.05 -7.60
CA LEU A 6 28.24 -20.28 -7.22
C LEU A 6 27.14 -20.04 -6.17
N ILE A 7 27.37 -19.14 -5.21
CA ILE A 7 26.41 -18.88 -4.11
C ILE A 7 25.20 -18.07 -4.62
N ILE A 8 25.43 -17.11 -5.52
CA ILE A 8 24.35 -16.35 -6.17
C ILE A 8 23.51 -17.29 -7.06
N SER A 9 24.16 -18.23 -7.76
CA SER A 9 23.46 -19.18 -8.63
C SER A 9 22.58 -20.18 -7.85
N LEU A 10 22.95 -20.56 -6.62
CA LEU A 10 22.16 -21.51 -5.83
C LEU A 10 20.90 -20.88 -5.23
N ILE A 11 20.95 -19.60 -4.85
CA ILE A 11 19.78 -18.85 -4.33
C ILE A 11 18.77 -18.58 -5.46
N VAL A 12 19.25 -18.32 -6.68
CA VAL A 12 18.38 -18.13 -7.85
C VAL A 12 17.68 -19.44 -8.25
N ILE A 13 18.31 -20.61 -8.10
CA ILE A 13 17.68 -21.90 -8.43
C ILE A 13 16.57 -22.29 -7.44
N ALA A 14 16.72 -21.93 -6.15
CA ALA A 14 15.66 -22.18 -5.16
C ALA A 14 14.41 -21.31 -5.39
N ALA A 15 14.57 -20.10 -5.95
CA ALA A 15 13.46 -19.20 -6.28
C ALA A 15 12.73 -19.59 -7.59
N VAL A 16 13.43 -20.23 -8.55
CA VAL A 16 12.81 -20.67 -9.82
C VAL A 16 12.00 -21.96 -9.66
N LEU A 17 12.32 -22.81 -8.68
CA LEU A 17 11.61 -24.08 -8.44
C LEU A 17 10.33 -23.96 -7.60
N THR A 18 10.03 -22.80 -7.01
CA THR A 18 8.77 -22.55 -6.28
C THR A 18 7.76 -21.71 -7.07
N GLN A 19 8.06 -21.32 -8.31
CA GLN A 19 7.19 -20.53 -9.19
C GLN A 19 6.43 -21.36 -10.25
N LEU A 20 6.22 -22.66 -10.01
CA LEU A 20 5.14 -23.36 -10.71
C LEU A 20 3.81 -22.82 -10.17
N PRO A 21 2.94 -22.20 -10.99
CA PRO A 21 1.58 -21.99 -10.56
C PRO A 21 1.00 -23.39 -10.38
N ALA A 22 0.67 -23.75 -9.15
CA ALA A 22 -0.24 -24.87 -8.93
C ALA A 22 -1.53 -24.48 -9.66
N ALA A 23 -1.75 -25.07 -10.84
CA ALA A 23 -3.02 -25.09 -11.52
C ALA A 23 -3.99 -25.93 -10.68
N GLY A 24 -4.36 -25.39 -9.52
CA GLY A 24 -5.43 -25.87 -8.67
C GLY A 24 -6.69 -25.14 -9.08
N ARG A 25 -7.71 -25.91 -9.46
CA ARG A 25 -9.09 -25.45 -9.66
C ARG A 25 -9.43 -24.36 -8.63
N ALA A 26 -9.84 -23.19 -9.12
CA ALA A 26 -10.44 -22.16 -8.30
C ALA A 26 -11.84 -22.63 -7.86
N ASP A 27 -11.90 -23.39 -6.78
CA ASP A 27 -13.15 -23.55 -6.06
C ASP A 27 -13.47 -22.21 -5.40
N VAL A 28 -14.56 -21.60 -5.84
CA VAL A 28 -15.14 -20.41 -5.23
C VAL A 28 -15.61 -20.79 -3.83
N VAL A 29 -14.74 -20.64 -2.84
CA VAL A 29 -15.11 -20.80 -1.43
C VAL A 29 -15.91 -19.56 -1.03
N LEU A 30 -17.23 -19.71 -0.98
CA LEU A 30 -18.14 -18.76 -0.35
C LEU A 30 -17.71 -18.59 1.11
N ALA A 31 -17.45 -17.34 1.52
CA ALA A 31 -17.14 -17.01 2.90
C ALA A 31 -18.29 -17.45 3.83
N PRO A 32 -18.01 -18.20 4.92
CA PRO A 32 -19.03 -18.53 5.90
C PRO A 32 -19.37 -17.29 6.73
N SER A 33 -20.65 -16.89 6.69
CA SER A 33 -21.22 -15.84 7.52
C SER A 33 -21.45 -16.37 8.94
N THR A 34 -20.66 -15.93 9.92
CA THR A 34 -21.00 -16.07 11.34
C THR A 34 -20.87 -14.74 12.06
N GLN A 35 -22.03 -14.27 12.53
CA GLN A 35 -22.27 -13.06 13.30
C GLN A 35 -21.57 -13.05 14.66
N SER A 36 -20.98 -11.91 15.02
CA SER A 36 -20.84 -11.43 16.40
C SER A 36 -21.15 -9.94 16.41
N GLY A 37 -21.98 -9.47 17.35
CA GLY A 37 -22.77 -8.23 17.26
C GLY A 37 -22.02 -6.90 17.09
N ALA A 38 -20.70 -6.86 17.27
CA ALA A 38 -19.87 -5.68 16.94
C ALA A 38 -19.21 -5.77 15.54
N SER A 39 -19.02 -6.98 14.99
CA SER A 39 -18.57 -7.16 13.60
C SER A 39 -19.69 -6.86 12.61
N GLY A 40 -20.96 -7.03 13.00
CA GLY A 40 -22.12 -6.85 12.12
C GLY A 40 -22.22 -5.44 11.51
N ALA A 41 -21.90 -4.37 12.25
CA ALA A 41 -21.96 -3.01 11.73
C ALA A 41 -20.87 -2.73 10.69
N MET A 42 -19.64 -3.19 10.94
CA MET A 42 -18.53 -3.09 9.99
C MET A 42 -18.79 -3.96 8.76
N ASP A 43 -19.23 -5.21 8.94
CA ASP A 43 -19.56 -6.12 7.85
C ASP A 43 -20.70 -5.56 6.97
N THR A 44 -21.72 -4.95 7.60
CA THR A 44 -22.81 -4.27 6.90
C THR A 44 -22.31 -3.06 6.13
N TRP A 45 -21.42 -2.25 6.73
CA TRP A 45 -20.83 -1.10 6.06
C TRP A 45 -19.97 -1.52 4.86
N LEU A 46 -19.13 -2.54 5.02
CA LEU A 46 -18.30 -3.09 3.94
C LEU A 46 -19.16 -3.63 2.79
N MET A 47 -20.28 -4.29 3.10
CA MET A 47 -21.24 -4.76 2.08
C MET A 47 -21.92 -3.58 1.37
N ALA A 48 -22.39 -2.58 2.13
CA ALA A 48 -23.05 -1.39 1.57
C ALA A 48 -22.10 -0.55 0.72
N ARG A 49 -20.82 -0.47 1.10
CA ARG A 49 -19.74 0.19 0.34
C ARG A 49 -19.36 -0.58 -0.92
N GLY A 50 -19.82 -1.83 -1.04
CA GLY A 50 -19.54 -2.72 -2.15
C GLY A 50 -18.14 -3.32 -2.10
N LEU A 51 -17.49 -3.35 -0.93
CA LEU A 51 -16.13 -3.85 -0.75
C LEU A 51 -16.09 -5.36 -0.48
N VAL A 52 -17.19 -5.95 -0.04
CA VAL A 52 -17.32 -7.40 0.21
C VAL A 52 -18.60 -7.95 -0.42
N GLY A 53 -18.64 -9.27 -0.62
CA GLY A 53 -19.82 -9.97 -1.14
C GLY A 53 -20.02 -9.85 -2.66
N ARG A 54 -21.27 -10.08 -3.12
CA ARG A 54 -21.61 -10.14 -4.56
C ARG A 54 -21.40 -8.81 -5.29
N ALA A 55 -21.36 -7.69 -4.57
CA ALA A 55 -21.09 -6.38 -5.15
C ALA A 55 -19.68 -6.26 -5.75
N MET A 56 -18.71 -7.04 -5.25
CA MET A 56 -17.36 -7.10 -5.84
C MET A 56 -17.25 -8.08 -7.00
N THR A 57 -18.13 -9.08 -7.09
CA THR A 57 -17.98 -10.22 -8.02
C THR A 57 -19.07 -10.35 -9.07
N GLY A 58 -20.12 -9.51 -9.03
CA GLY A 58 -21.24 -9.53 -9.98
C GLY A 58 -20.99 -8.73 -11.27
N GLU A 59 -21.68 -9.04 -12.36
CA GLU A 59 -21.48 -8.43 -13.71
C GLU A 59 -21.69 -6.90 -13.81
N GLN A 60 -22.12 -6.24 -12.72
CA GLN A 60 -22.26 -4.77 -12.65
C GLN A 60 -21.10 -4.07 -11.94
N SER A 61 -20.06 -4.79 -11.49
CA SER A 61 -18.94 -4.23 -10.69
C SER A 61 -17.86 -3.58 -11.54
N GLY A 62 -18.19 -2.48 -12.20
CA GLY A 62 -17.20 -1.62 -12.86
C GLY A 62 -16.39 -0.79 -11.86
N ALA A 63 -15.13 -0.46 -12.19
CA ALA A 63 -14.27 0.49 -11.44
C ALA A 63 -14.94 1.83 -11.09
N ARG A 64 -16.02 2.17 -11.82
CA ARG A 64 -16.88 3.33 -11.54
C ARG A 64 -17.67 3.25 -10.23
N LEU A 65 -17.76 2.09 -9.57
CA LEU A 65 -18.51 1.94 -8.31
C LEU A 65 -17.72 2.31 -7.07
N ILE A 66 -16.39 2.15 -7.08
CA ILE A 66 -15.56 2.41 -5.90
C ILE A 66 -14.82 3.72 -6.11
N THR A 67 -15.56 4.79 -5.88
CA THR A 67 -15.04 6.16 -5.91
C THR A 67 -14.92 6.71 -4.49
N PRO A 68 -13.93 7.55 -4.20
CA PRO A 68 -13.82 8.21 -2.90
C PRO A 68 -15.05 9.09 -2.63
N PRO A 69 -15.60 9.10 -1.40
CA PRO A 69 -16.65 10.03 -0.99
C PRO A 69 -16.22 11.49 -1.13
N SER A 70 -17.18 12.40 -1.30
CA SER A 70 -16.89 13.83 -1.33
C SER A 70 -16.26 14.29 0.00
N GLY A 71 -15.23 15.13 -0.07
CA GLY A 71 -14.50 15.64 1.09
C GLY A 71 -13.34 14.75 1.55
N VAL A 72 -13.15 13.57 0.95
CA VAL A 72 -12.04 12.67 1.27
C VAL A 72 -10.80 13.02 0.45
N GLU A 73 -9.64 13.04 1.09
CA GLU A 73 -8.36 13.20 0.40
C GLU A 73 -7.97 11.93 -0.35
N VAL A 74 -7.47 12.10 -1.56
CA VAL A 74 -7.09 11.04 -2.48
C VAL A 74 -5.67 11.27 -2.92
N ASP A 75 -4.85 10.23 -2.78
CA ASP A 75 -3.48 10.22 -3.26
C ASP A 75 -3.42 9.36 -4.54
N GLU A 76 -2.80 9.89 -5.60
CA GLU A 76 -2.54 9.12 -6.81
C GLU A 76 -1.03 8.89 -6.99
N THR A 77 -0.63 7.62 -7.02
CA THR A 77 0.75 7.20 -7.21
C THR A 77 0.94 6.43 -8.52
N SER A 78 2.14 6.50 -9.11
CA SER A 78 2.56 5.65 -10.23
C SER A 78 3.70 4.77 -9.77
N GLN A 79 3.62 3.49 -10.12
CA GLN A 79 4.69 2.52 -9.91
C GLN A 79 5.36 2.19 -11.24
N SER A 80 6.68 2.19 -11.26
CA SER A 80 7.47 1.86 -12.45
C SER A 80 8.65 0.95 -12.13
N VAL A 81 9.08 0.15 -13.11
CA VAL A 81 10.28 -0.69 -12.99
C VAL A 81 11.53 0.19 -13.11
N ASP A 82 12.41 0.14 -12.12
CA ASP A 82 13.60 1.02 -12.07
C ASP A 82 14.50 0.91 -13.31
N ARG A 83 14.65 -0.31 -13.84
CA ARG A 83 15.53 -0.57 -14.98
C ARG A 83 15.00 -0.06 -16.31
N THR A 84 13.69 -0.02 -16.49
CA THR A 84 13.07 0.28 -17.80
C THR A 84 12.26 1.57 -17.78
N GLY A 85 11.90 2.09 -16.61
CA GLY A 85 10.95 3.18 -16.43
C GLY A 85 9.52 2.82 -16.87
N GLN A 86 9.24 1.55 -17.17
CA GLN A 86 7.92 1.12 -17.61
C GLN A 86 6.94 1.22 -16.44
N GLU A 87 5.85 1.98 -16.62
CA GLU A 87 4.75 2.07 -15.65
C GLU A 87 4.09 0.67 -15.53
N LEU A 88 4.05 0.16 -14.31
CA LEU A 88 3.44 -1.12 -13.95
C LEU A 88 1.98 -0.94 -13.55
N MET A 89 1.69 0.13 -12.83
CA MET A 89 0.34 0.45 -12.39
C MET A 89 0.25 1.91 -11.91
N ARG A 90 -0.98 2.43 -11.90
CA ARG A 90 -1.34 3.68 -11.23
C ARG A 90 -2.35 3.41 -10.15
N VAL A 91 -2.08 3.85 -8.94
CA VAL A 91 -2.92 3.59 -7.76
C VAL A 91 -3.60 4.87 -7.34
N LYS A 92 -4.90 4.79 -7.04
CA LYS A 92 -5.63 5.81 -6.28
C LYS A 92 -5.91 5.26 -4.90
N ALA A 93 -5.45 5.93 -3.87
CA ALA A 93 -5.60 5.50 -2.50
C ALA A 93 -6.34 6.55 -1.68
N TRP A 94 -7.19 6.11 -0.75
CA TRP A 94 -7.81 6.98 0.25
C TRP A 94 -8.20 6.19 1.50
N ASP A 95 -8.45 6.93 2.58
CA ASP A 95 -8.90 6.37 3.85
C ASP A 95 -10.34 6.78 4.16
N GLU A 96 -11.12 5.84 4.69
CA GLU A 96 -12.45 6.08 5.25
C GLU A 96 -12.47 5.68 6.73
N ILE A 97 -13.02 6.53 7.59
CA ILE A 97 -13.17 6.27 9.03
C ILE A 97 -14.57 5.72 9.30
N VAL A 98 -14.64 4.55 9.94
CA VAL A 98 -15.89 3.85 10.24
C VAL A 98 -15.90 3.47 11.73
N GLY A 99 -16.56 4.30 12.54
CA GLY A 99 -16.46 4.22 13.99
C GLY A 99 -15.02 4.46 14.44
N GLU A 100 -14.44 3.48 15.14
CA GLU A 100 -13.03 3.52 15.61
C GLU A 100 -12.07 2.79 14.66
N ASN A 101 -12.51 2.44 13.46
CA ASN A 101 -11.68 1.73 12.50
C ASN A 101 -11.36 2.61 11.30
N ARG A 102 -10.22 2.33 10.68
CA ARG A 102 -9.82 2.93 9.41
C ARG A 102 -9.88 1.87 8.33
N VAL A 103 -10.49 2.20 7.20
CA VAL A 103 -10.49 1.38 5.98
C VAL A 103 -9.65 2.11 4.95
N HIS A 104 -8.51 1.53 4.60
CA HIS A 104 -7.70 1.98 3.48
C HIS A 104 -8.18 1.31 2.21
N ILE A 105 -8.39 2.07 1.15
CA ILE A 105 -8.89 1.58 -0.12
C ILE A 105 -7.92 2.01 -1.21
N GLU A 106 -7.54 1.06 -2.04
CA GLU A 106 -6.71 1.28 -3.22
C GLU A 106 -7.45 0.80 -4.47
N VAL A 107 -7.40 1.62 -5.53
CA VAL A 107 -7.85 1.26 -6.87
C VAL A 107 -6.67 1.41 -7.81
N SER A 108 -6.16 0.28 -8.30
CA SER A 108 -4.99 0.23 -9.18
C SER A 108 -5.42 0.01 -10.62
N THR A 109 -4.89 0.78 -11.56
CA THR A 109 -5.10 0.60 -13.00
C THR A 109 -3.82 0.03 -13.61
N LEU A 110 -3.96 -1.09 -14.34
CA LEU A 110 -2.87 -1.75 -15.05
C LEU A 110 -2.77 -1.25 -16.51
N PRO A 111 -1.59 -1.36 -17.17
CA PRO A 111 -1.37 -0.86 -18.52
C PRO A 111 -2.28 -1.45 -19.60
N ASP A 112 -2.80 -2.66 -19.40
CA ASP A 112 -3.67 -3.36 -20.34
C ASP A 112 -5.16 -3.00 -20.17
N GLY A 113 -5.48 -2.09 -19.24
CA GLY A 113 -6.84 -1.67 -18.93
C GLY A 113 -7.55 -2.53 -17.90
N GLN A 114 -6.88 -3.56 -17.35
CA GLN A 114 -7.34 -4.22 -16.14
C GLN A 114 -7.25 -3.27 -14.93
N TYR A 115 -8.03 -3.55 -13.90
CA TYR A 115 -7.94 -2.79 -12.66
C TYR A 115 -8.13 -3.69 -11.45
N GLU A 116 -7.55 -3.27 -10.34
CA GLU A 116 -7.62 -3.94 -9.07
C GLU A 116 -8.30 -3.02 -8.05
N VAL A 117 -9.03 -3.64 -7.12
CA VAL A 117 -9.54 -2.96 -5.94
C VAL A 117 -9.08 -3.73 -4.72
N GLY A 118 -8.30 -3.08 -3.87
CA GLY A 118 -7.85 -3.58 -2.58
C GLY A 118 -8.45 -2.77 -1.44
N PHE A 119 -8.79 -3.40 -0.33
CA PHE A 119 -9.01 -2.69 0.92
C PHE A 119 -8.36 -3.41 2.10
N TRP A 120 -7.95 -2.62 3.09
CA TRP A 120 -7.41 -3.08 4.36
C TRP A 120 -8.17 -2.42 5.49
N LEU A 121 -8.68 -3.25 6.40
CA LEU A 121 -9.33 -2.80 7.62
C LEU A 121 -8.33 -2.78 8.76
N PHE A 122 -8.22 -1.63 9.42
CA PHE A 122 -7.37 -1.44 10.58
C PHE A 122 -8.20 -1.03 11.79
N SER A 123 -7.99 -1.72 12.91
CA SER A 123 -8.51 -1.28 14.20
C SER A 123 -7.58 -0.22 14.80
N ASN A 124 -8.12 0.86 15.37
CA ASN A 124 -7.26 1.85 16.06
C ASN A 124 -6.57 1.28 17.32
N HIS A 125 -7.03 0.14 17.84
CA HIS A 125 -6.48 -0.48 19.06
C HIS A 125 -5.35 -1.48 18.79
N GLN A 126 -5.04 -1.77 17.53
CA GLN A 126 -4.05 -2.78 17.16
C GLN A 126 -3.20 -2.33 15.96
N PRO A 127 -1.88 -2.55 15.98
CA PRO A 127 -1.00 -2.13 14.89
C PRO A 127 -1.10 -3.03 13.65
N GLY A 128 -1.78 -4.18 13.71
CA GLY A 128 -1.95 -5.11 12.58
C GLY A 128 -3.14 -4.80 11.66
N CYS A 129 -3.27 -5.61 10.61
CA CYS A 129 -4.45 -5.62 9.74
C CYS A 129 -5.50 -6.59 10.28
N THR A 130 -6.77 -6.20 10.31
CA THR A 130 -7.88 -7.06 10.73
C THR A 130 -8.36 -7.92 9.56
N THR A 131 -8.58 -7.28 8.41
CA THR A 131 -9.14 -7.90 7.20
C THR A 131 -8.55 -7.24 5.97
N PHE A 132 -8.29 -8.04 4.95
CA PHE A 132 -7.87 -7.59 3.63
C PHE A 132 -8.70 -8.29 2.57
N GLN A 133 -9.12 -7.55 1.55
CA GLN A 133 -9.66 -8.13 0.33
C GLN A 133 -9.06 -7.42 -0.87
N TRP A 134 -8.75 -8.19 -1.90
CA TRP A 134 -8.30 -7.69 -3.18
C TRP A 134 -9.06 -8.40 -4.29
N THR A 135 -9.42 -7.67 -5.35
CA THR A 135 -10.09 -8.24 -6.53
C THR A 135 -9.56 -7.60 -7.80
N LEU A 136 -9.15 -8.43 -8.75
CA LEU A 136 -8.74 -8.06 -10.10
C LEU A 136 -9.94 -8.14 -11.04
N PHE A 137 -10.04 -7.16 -11.94
CA PHE A 137 -11.12 -7.04 -12.91
C PHE A 137 -10.59 -6.84 -14.32
N ASP A 138 -11.30 -7.42 -15.29
CA ASP A 138 -11.15 -7.11 -16.72
C ASP A 138 -12.53 -6.75 -17.28
N LYS A 139 -12.63 -5.54 -17.88
CA LYS A 139 -13.87 -5.02 -18.48
C LYS A 139 -15.11 -5.12 -17.57
N GLY A 140 -14.93 -4.90 -16.27
CA GLY A 140 -16.02 -4.97 -15.28
C GLY A 140 -16.34 -6.36 -14.75
N ARG A 141 -15.65 -7.41 -15.23
CA ARG A 141 -15.79 -8.77 -14.72
C ARG A 141 -14.66 -9.08 -13.74
N ALA A 142 -15.01 -9.53 -12.55
CA ALA A 142 -14.03 -10.04 -11.58
C ALA A 142 -13.33 -11.29 -12.15
N LEU A 143 -12.00 -11.26 -12.22
CA LEU A 143 -11.16 -12.35 -12.67
C LEU A 143 -10.61 -13.17 -11.50
N GLN A 144 -10.15 -12.49 -10.47
CA GLN A 144 -9.55 -13.10 -9.29
C GLN A 144 -9.92 -12.30 -8.06
N SER A 145 -10.19 -12.98 -6.95
CA SER A 145 -10.40 -12.34 -5.66
C SER A 145 -9.63 -13.08 -4.59
N ARG A 146 -9.10 -12.34 -3.62
CA ARG A 146 -8.38 -12.86 -2.47
C ARG A 146 -8.96 -12.22 -1.22
N PHE A 147 -9.31 -13.03 -0.25
CA PHE A 147 -9.77 -12.59 1.06
C PHE A 147 -8.82 -13.12 2.12
N TRP A 148 -8.48 -12.26 3.07
CA TRP A 148 -7.61 -12.57 4.20
C TRP A 148 -8.17 -11.93 5.45
N ARG A 149 -8.04 -12.63 6.58
CA ARG A 149 -8.47 -12.15 7.89
C ARG A 149 -7.45 -12.59 8.92
N ASN A 150 -7.10 -11.69 9.82
CA ASN A 150 -6.23 -11.98 10.95
C ASN A 150 -7.04 -12.66 12.07
N ASP A 151 -7.48 -13.89 11.81
CA ASP A 151 -8.18 -14.69 12.80
C ASP A 151 -7.20 -15.26 13.82
N ALA A 152 -7.54 -15.13 15.10
CA ALA A 152 -6.67 -15.59 16.18
C ALA A 152 -6.39 -17.12 16.14
N ARG A 153 -7.15 -17.93 15.37
CA ARG A 153 -7.10 -19.41 15.22
C ARG A 153 -7.82 -19.86 13.92
N PRO A 154 -7.46 -20.98 13.26
CA PRO A 154 -7.06 -22.26 13.87
C PRO A 154 -5.55 -22.49 13.83
N LYS A 155 -4.96 -22.58 15.04
CA LYS A 155 -3.60 -23.10 15.23
C LYS A 155 -3.57 -24.56 14.79
N LEU A 156 -3.23 -24.79 13.52
CA LEU A 156 -2.97 -26.14 13.02
C LEU A 156 -1.75 -26.70 13.76
N THR A 157 -1.85 -27.94 14.25
CA THR A 157 -0.76 -28.62 14.95
C THR A 157 0.50 -28.61 14.07
N GLY A 158 1.59 -28.02 14.56
CA GLY A 158 2.85 -27.86 13.82
C GLY A 158 3.03 -26.52 13.10
N SER A 159 2.01 -25.65 13.05
CA SER A 159 2.18 -24.27 12.59
C SER A 159 2.94 -23.45 13.65
N PRO A 160 3.90 -22.59 13.27
CA PRO A 160 4.49 -21.64 14.21
C PRO A 160 3.40 -20.78 14.84
N ASN A 161 3.62 -20.35 16.08
CA ASN A 161 2.79 -19.33 16.72
C ASN A 161 2.96 -18.04 15.91
N LEU A 162 2.05 -17.78 14.98
CA LEU A 162 2.03 -16.53 14.24
C LEU A 162 1.87 -15.36 15.23
N PRO A 163 2.54 -14.22 14.99
CA PRO A 163 2.33 -12.99 15.75
C PRO A 163 0.85 -12.60 15.80
N THR A 164 0.42 -11.98 16.89
CA THR A 164 -0.97 -11.49 17.03
C THR A 164 -1.30 -10.40 16.01
N TYR A 165 -0.32 -9.57 15.67
CA TYR A 165 -0.48 -8.44 14.76
C TYR A 165 0.23 -8.76 13.45
N LEU A 166 -0.54 -9.26 12.49
CA LEU A 166 -0.07 -9.58 11.15
C LEU A 166 -0.64 -8.62 10.12
N TYR A 167 0.09 -8.50 9.03
CA TYR A 167 -0.37 -7.96 7.77
C TYR A 167 -0.49 -9.09 6.75
N PRO A 168 -1.41 -8.97 5.77
CA PRO A 168 -1.46 -9.89 4.63
C PRO A 168 -0.16 -9.79 3.81
N ASP A 169 -0.01 -10.65 2.80
CA ASP A 169 1.12 -10.62 1.88
C ASP A 169 1.17 -9.32 1.04
N ALA A 170 0.02 -8.70 0.78
CA ALA A 170 -0.07 -7.37 0.18
C ALA A 170 -0.08 -6.28 1.27
N VAL A 171 1.08 -5.74 1.61
CA VAL A 171 1.23 -4.72 2.68
C VAL A 171 1.00 -3.32 2.10
N PRO A 172 0.02 -2.53 2.58
CA PRO A 172 -0.17 -1.16 2.14
C PRO A 172 0.86 -0.25 2.84
N TRP A 173 1.28 0.83 2.18
CA TRP A 173 2.34 1.71 2.67
C TRP A 173 2.08 2.28 4.08
N MET A 174 0.82 2.49 4.44
CA MET A 174 0.46 3.04 5.75
C MET A 174 0.78 2.09 6.90
N ALA A 175 0.93 0.79 6.62
CA ALA A 175 1.34 -0.20 7.61
C ALA A 175 2.67 0.18 8.27
N PHE A 176 3.61 0.73 7.50
CA PHE A 176 4.92 1.15 7.99
C PHE A 176 4.80 2.31 8.98
N LEU A 177 3.88 3.25 8.76
CA LEU A 177 3.59 4.31 9.74
C LEU A 177 2.91 3.76 11.00
N ARG A 178 2.01 2.79 10.85
CA ARG A 178 1.25 2.22 11.98
C ARG A 178 2.12 1.42 12.95
N VAL A 179 3.17 0.75 12.47
CA VAL A 179 4.06 -0.04 13.36
C VAL A 179 5.07 0.82 14.10
N LEU A 180 5.23 2.09 13.74
CA LEU A 180 6.12 3.06 14.39
C LEU A 180 5.49 3.70 15.65
N ASP A 181 4.42 3.10 16.20
CA ASP A 181 3.71 3.47 17.43
C ASP A 181 3.52 4.98 17.65
N THR A 182 3.26 5.71 16.57
CA THR A 182 3.20 7.19 16.62
C THR A 182 1.78 7.64 16.30
N PRO A 183 1.00 8.02 17.33
CA PRO A 183 -0.38 8.43 17.10
C PRO A 183 -0.50 9.71 16.26
N ASN A 184 0.56 10.52 16.10
CA ASN A 184 0.46 11.75 15.32
C ASN A 184 1.72 12.21 14.57
N VAL A 185 2.95 11.76 14.86
CA VAL A 185 4.17 12.22 14.14
C VAL A 185 5.30 11.19 14.30
N PRO A 186 5.86 10.62 13.22
CA PRO A 186 7.09 9.83 13.29
C PRO A 186 8.26 10.67 13.82
N SER A 187 9.01 10.18 14.81
CA SER A 187 10.23 10.84 15.28
C SER A 187 11.47 10.18 14.69
N GLU A 188 12.53 10.95 14.40
CA GLU A 188 13.83 10.37 14.04
C GLU A 188 14.27 9.35 15.09
N GLY A 189 14.70 8.17 14.64
CA GLY A 189 15.07 7.05 15.49
C GLY A 189 13.91 6.22 16.03
N ALA A 190 12.65 6.50 15.66
CA ALA A 190 11.55 5.60 15.97
C ALA A 190 11.75 4.25 15.27
N GLU A 191 11.44 3.17 16.00
CA GLU A 191 11.60 1.80 15.53
C GLU A 191 10.28 1.04 15.71
N GLY A 192 10.04 0.07 14.84
CA GLY A 192 8.87 -0.79 14.88
C GLY A 192 9.11 -2.10 14.16
N THR A 193 8.21 -3.06 14.33
CA THR A 193 8.28 -4.34 13.63
C THR A 193 6.98 -4.59 12.88
N LEU A 194 7.09 -4.76 11.56
CA LEU A 194 5.99 -5.18 10.69
C LEU A 194 6.07 -6.69 10.47
N ASN A 195 5.03 -7.43 10.84
CA ASN A 195 4.96 -8.86 10.57
C ASN A 195 4.05 -9.12 9.36
N GLN A 196 4.63 -9.54 8.26
CA GLN A 196 3.92 -9.83 7.01
C GLN A 196 3.73 -11.34 6.87
N GLN A 197 2.48 -11.78 6.70
CA GLN A 197 2.21 -13.18 6.40
C GLN A 197 2.53 -13.48 4.93
N ILE A 198 3.46 -14.41 4.67
CA ILE A 198 3.85 -14.78 3.30
C ILE A 198 3.20 -16.11 2.89
N THR A 199 2.89 -16.98 3.86
CA THR A 199 2.16 -18.24 3.62
C THR A 199 1.14 -18.47 4.73
N PRO A 200 0.17 -19.39 4.57
CA PRO A 200 -0.76 -19.75 5.64
C PRO A 200 -0.07 -20.17 6.96
N TYR A 201 1.19 -20.59 6.90
CA TYR A 201 1.95 -21.14 8.01
C TYR A 201 3.19 -20.34 8.40
N ASN A 202 3.49 -19.22 7.72
CA ASN A 202 4.72 -18.50 7.97
C ASN A 202 4.57 -17.00 7.73
N TYR A 203 5.39 -16.24 8.45
CA TYR A 203 5.47 -14.80 8.35
C TYR A 203 6.94 -14.37 8.22
N VAL A 204 7.13 -13.14 7.76
CA VAL A 204 8.41 -12.46 7.74
C VAL A 204 8.28 -11.18 8.54
N GLY A 205 9.20 -10.99 9.48
CA GLY A 205 9.37 -9.75 10.21
C GLY A 205 10.14 -8.74 9.37
N GLN A 206 9.77 -7.46 9.47
CA GLN A 206 10.52 -6.35 8.91
C GLN A 206 10.81 -5.35 10.02
N ASP A 207 12.09 -5.07 10.24
CA ASP A 207 12.57 -4.01 11.11
C ASP A 207 12.33 -2.67 10.41
N VAL A 208 11.46 -1.84 10.97
CA VAL A 208 11.10 -0.52 10.42
C VAL A 208 11.75 0.55 11.27
N THR A 209 12.49 1.46 10.64
CA THR A 209 13.19 2.55 11.35
C THR A 209 13.00 3.88 10.65
N VAL A 210 12.83 4.95 11.43
CA VAL A 210 12.74 6.33 10.95
C VAL A 210 14.12 6.96 10.96
N GLY A 211 14.60 7.34 9.78
CA GLY A 211 15.80 8.13 9.59
C GLY A 211 15.56 9.63 9.70
N ARG A 212 16.50 10.38 9.13
CA ARG A 212 16.44 11.85 9.09
C ARG A 212 15.35 12.34 8.14
N ILE A 213 14.93 13.58 8.39
CA ILE A 213 14.11 14.33 7.45
C ILE A 213 14.97 14.74 6.26
N GLU A 214 14.50 14.45 5.05
CA GLU A 214 15.16 14.76 3.79
C GLU A 214 14.19 15.52 2.87
N ASN A 215 14.71 16.35 1.95
CA ASN A 215 13.89 16.95 0.91
C ASN A 215 13.76 15.98 -0.27
N VAL A 216 12.53 15.70 -0.68
CA VAL A 216 12.21 14.75 -1.75
C VAL A 216 11.39 15.46 -2.82
N THR A 217 11.81 15.29 -4.07
CA THR A 217 11.07 15.78 -5.24
C THR A 217 10.41 14.62 -5.97
N VAL A 218 9.12 14.76 -6.22
CA VAL A 218 8.24 13.81 -6.93
C VAL A 218 7.40 14.58 -7.95
N PRO A 219 6.69 13.93 -8.88
CA PRO A 219 5.88 14.65 -9.86
C PRO A 219 4.82 15.58 -9.25
N ALA A 220 4.32 15.27 -8.04
CA ALA A 220 3.39 16.13 -7.30
C ALA A 220 4.02 17.42 -6.72
N GLY A 221 5.36 17.51 -6.63
CA GLY A 221 6.05 18.67 -6.04
C GLY A 221 7.30 18.29 -5.23
N SER A 222 7.78 19.25 -4.44
CA SER A 222 8.91 19.06 -3.52
C SER A 222 8.44 19.16 -2.08
N PHE A 223 8.85 18.21 -1.25
CA PHE A 223 8.36 18.04 0.11
C PHE A 223 9.51 17.78 1.08
N SER A 224 9.30 18.16 2.33
CA SER A 224 10.10 17.66 3.46
C SER A 224 9.54 16.30 3.87
N ALA A 225 10.38 15.29 4.03
CA ALA A 225 9.94 13.91 4.17
C ALA A 225 10.71 13.13 5.25
N TYR A 226 10.01 12.32 6.04
CA TYR A 226 10.62 11.27 6.84
C TYR A 226 11.08 10.13 5.92
N LYS A 227 12.35 9.77 6.03
CA LYS A 227 12.86 8.54 5.42
C LYS A 227 12.61 7.37 6.37
N VAL A 228 11.77 6.44 5.95
CA VAL A 228 11.47 5.21 6.67
C VAL A 228 12.12 4.06 5.93
N THR A 229 12.94 3.28 6.62
CA THR A 229 13.54 2.08 6.03
C THR A 229 12.96 0.83 6.66
N ALA A 230 12.54 -0.11 5.84
CA ALA A 230 12.11 -1.43 6.25
C ALA A 230 13.13 -2.47 5.77
N GLN A 231 13.64 -3.29 6.69
CA GLN A 231 14.58 -4.36 6.38
C GLN A 231 14.04 -5.69 6.88
N VAL A 232 14.07 -6.72 6.03
CA VAL A 232 13.65 -8.06 6.40
C VAL A 232 14.51 -8.61 7.54
N ASP A 233 13.87 -9.10 8.59
CA ASP A 233 14.51 -9.91 9.63
C ASP A 233 14.67 -11.35 9.12
N ILE A 234 15.89 -11.68 8.66
CA ILE A 234 16.20 -13.02 8.15
C ILE A 234 15.98 -14.10 9.22
N ALA A 235 16.06 -13.78 10.52
CA ALA A 235 15.80 -14.77 11.56
C ALA A 235 14.38 -15.35 11.45
N THR A 236 13.43 -14.58 10.91
CA THR A 236 12.08 -15.07 10.62
C THR A 236 12.02 -15.97 9.38
N MET A 237 12.86 -15.72 8.37
CA MET A 237 12.94 -16.54 7.15
C MET A 237 13.72 -17.84 7.34
N MET A 238 14.76 -17.80 8.16
CA MET A 238 15.70 -18.90 8.40
C MET A 238 15.85 -19.16 9.90
N PRO A 239 14.77 -19.59 10.59
CA PRO A 239 14.76 -19.68 12.06
C PRO A 239 15.75 -20.71 12.62
N ASN A 240 16.13 -21.71 11.81
CA ASN A 240 17.06 -22.76 12.22
C ASN A 240 18.53 -22.41 11.93
N TRP A 241 18.83 -21.24 11.36
CA TRP A 241 20.20 -20.85 11.05
C TRP A 241 20.88 -20.22 12.29
N PRO A 242 22.19 -20.48 12.50
CA PRO A 242 22.95 -19.81 13.54
C PRO A 242 22.92 -18.28 13.38
N ARG A 243 22.60 -17.55 14.46
CA ARG A 243 22.49 -16.08 14.45
C ARG A 243 23.73 -15.38 13.90
N PHE A 244 24.93 -15.88 14.19
CA PHE A 244 26.16 -15.27 13.68
C PHE A 244 26.25 -15.30 12.14
N LEU A 245 25.70 -16.33 11.47
CA LEU A 245 25.64 -16.35 10.00
C LEU A 245 24.64 -15.33 9.48
N LEU A 246 23.52 -15.14 10.18
CA LEU A 246 22.50 -14.14 9.84
C LEU A 246 23.07 -12.72 9.92
N GLU A 247 23.83 -12.41 10.96
CA GLU A 247 24.51 -11.11 11.11
C GLU A 247 25.48 -10.81 9.96
N ILE A 248 26.20 -11.84 9.47
CA ILE A 248 27.15 -11.68 8.36
C ILE A 248 26.43 -11.33 7.05
N ILE A 249 25.24 -11.88 6.81
CA ILE A 249 24.49 -11.65 5.57
C ILE A 249 23.51 -10.47 5.66
N LYS A 250 23.22 -9.96 6.87
CA LYS A 250 22.30 -8.83 7.09
C LYS A 250 22.58 -7.61 6.20
N PRO A 251 23.84 -7.18 5.96
CA PRO A 251 24.13 -6.05 5.09
C PRO A 251 23.80 -6.28 3.60
N ALA A 252 23.65 -7.54 3.17
CA ALA A 252 23.36 -7.90 1.78
C ALA A 252 21.85 -8.02 1.49
N ILE A 253 20.99 -7.92 2.51
CA ILE A 253 19.54 -7.92 2.32
C ILE A 253 19.12 -6.56 1.75
N PRO A 254 18.36 -6.53 0.65
CA PRO A 254 17.70 -5.32 0.19
C PRO A 254 16.87 -4.67 1.28
N LYS A 255 16.82 -3.34 1.26
CA LYS A 255 15.96 -2.54 2.15
C LYS A 255 14.91 -1.89 1.28
N ASP A 256 13.67 -1.86 1.77
CA ASP A 256 12.63 -1.02 1.21
C ASP A 256 12.69 0.36 1.88
N THR A 257 12.70 1.42 1.08
CA THR A 257 12.81 2.81 1.56
C THR A 257 11.56 3.57 1.17
N LEU A 258 10.82 4.01 2.18
CA LEU A 258 9.60 4.79 2.03
C LEU A 258 9.85 6.23 2.50
N TYR A 259 9.35 7.18 1.73
CA TYR A 259 9.42 8.60 2.04
C TYR A 259 8.02 9.12 2.31
N PHE A 260 7.77 9.53 3.55
CA PHE A 260 6.49 10.08 3.98
C PHE A 260 6.61 11.58 4.18
N GLU A 261 5.60 12.35 3.78
CA GLU A 261 5.53 13.78 4.09
C GLU A 261 5.75 14.03 5.59
N SER A 262 6.58 15.03 5.95
CA SER A 262 6.95 15.27 7.35
C SER A 262 5.85 15.92 8.18
N THR A 263 4.77 16.35 7.53
CA THR A 263 3.57 16.90 8.14
C THR A 263 2.37 16.02 7.85
N ALA A 264 1.38 16.06 8.75
CA ALA A 264 0.10 15.41 8.53
C ALA A 264 -0.47 15.83 7.16
N PRO A 265 -1.02 14.88 6.39
CA PRO A 265 -1.43 13.53 6.77
C PRO A 265 -0.38 12.42 6.54
N PHE A 266 0.91 12.75 6.38
CA PHE A 266 2.00 11.77 6.18
C PHE A 266 1.86 10.93 4.91
N ARG A 267 1.56 11.58 3.79
CA ARG A 267 1.37 10.90 2.49
C ARG A 267 2.61 10.14 2.08
N LEU A 268 2.43 9.00 1.43
CA LEU A 268 3.53 8.35 0.71
C LEU A 268 3.92 9.24 -0.47
N LEU A 269 5.14 9.78 -0.43
CA LEU A 269 5.70 10.58 -1.50
C LEU A 269 6.42 9.69 -2.50
N LYS A 270 7.26 8.79 -1.99
CA LYS A 270 8.12 7.92 -2.81
C LYS A 270 8.39 6.62 -2.07
N GLN A 271 8.47 5.52 -2.80
CA GLN A 271 8.97 4.24 -2.31
C GLN A 271 10.00 3.71 -3.30
N GLU A 272 11.10 3.18 -2.78
CA GLU A 272 12.17 2.53 -3.54
C GLU A 272 12.48 1.19 -2.88
N GLY A 273 12.26 0.11 -3.61
CA GLY A 273 12.53 -1.22 -3.11
C GLY A 273 11.86 -2.31 -3.93
N PRO A 274 12.01 -3.56 -3.50
CA PRO A 274 11.41 -4.69 -4.19
C PRO A 274 9.91 -4.77 -3.87
N ILE A 275 9.07 -5.05 -4.88
CA ILE A 275 7.61 -5.22 -4.74
C ILE A 275 7.19 -6.28 -3.70
N PHE A 276 8.06 -7.23 -3.43
CA PHE A 276 7.97 -8.25 -2.38
C PHE A 276 9.39 -8.78 -2.14
N VAL A 277 9.59 -9.58 -1.08
CA VAL A 277 10.91 -10.16 -0.77
C VAL A 277 11.46 -10.96 -1.97
N GLY A 278 12.52 -10.44 -2.60
CA GLY A 278 13.16 -11.04 -3.79
C GLY A 278 12.51 -10.67 -5.15
N GLY A 279 11.55 -9.74 -5.15
CA GLY A 279 10.91 -9.20 -6.35
C GLY A 279 11.79 -8.22 -7.12
N SER A 280 11.26 -7.70 -8.23
CA SER A 280 11.93 -6.65 -9.00
C SER A 280 11.90 -5.33 -8.23
N GLU A 281 12.99 -4.56 -8.32
CA GLU A 281 13.07 -3.20 -7.79
C GLU A 281 12.12 -2.29 -8.57
N VAL A 282 11.29 -1.56 -7.83
CA VAL A 282 10.34 -0.60 -8.37
C VAL A 282 10.44 0.72 -7.63
N THR A 283 10.07 1.77 -8.33
CA THR A 283 9.86 3.08 -7.76
C THR A 283 8.38 3.43 -7.83
N THR A 284 7.77 3.67 -6.67
CA THR A 284 6.44 4.27 -6.57
C THR A 284 6.59 5.76 -6.26
N GLN A 285 5.87 6.64 -6.94
CA GLN A 285 5.92 8.10 -6.71
C GLN A 285 4.52 8.71 -6.69
N LEU A 286 4.33 9.70 -5.80
CA LEU A 286 3.15 10.54 -5.78
C LEU A 286 3.10 11.44 -7.02
N ILE A 287 2.05 11.26 -7.82
CA ILE A 287 1.81 12.03 -9.04
C ILE A 287 1.00 13.28 -8.73
N ARG A 288 -0.04 13.13 -7.89
CA ARG A 288 -0.92 14.21 -7.44
C ARG A 288 -1.70 13.76 -6.21
N PHE A 289 -2.27 14.74 -5.51
CA PHE A 289 -3.25 14.52 -4.45
C PHE A 289 -4.38 15.55 -4.61
N TYR A 290 -5.58 15.21 -4.17
CA TYR A 290 -6.75 16.11 -4.24
C TYR A 290 -7.85 15.70 -3.26
N THR A 291 -8.75 16.61 -2.95
CA THR A 291 -9.99 16.30 -2.21
C THR A 291 -11.10 15.93 -3.19
N ALA A 292 -11.67 14.73 -3.06
CA ALA A 292 -12.76 14.28 -3.89
C ALA A 292 -13.99 15.19 -3.76
N GLY A 293 -14.65 15.49 -4.87
CA GLY A 293 -15.84 16.37 -4.89
C GLY A 293 -15.55 17.87 -4.71
N ALA A 294 -14.30 18.29 -4.50
CA ALA A 294 -13.94 19.70 -4.57
C ALA A 294 -14.11 20.20 -6.01
N GLN A 295 -14.85 21.30 -6.20
CA GLN A 295 -14.88 21.97 -7.50
C GLN A 295 -13.48 22.47 -7.84
N PRO A 296 -13.05 22.41 -9.11
CA PRO A 296 -11.79 23.00 -9.52
C PRO A 296 -11.85 24.48 -9.15
N VAL A 297 -10.97 24.90 -8.23
CA VAL A 297 -10.79 26.32 -7.93
C VAL A 297 -10.31 26.95 -9.23
N ALA A 298 -11.20 27.67 -9.90
CA ALA A 298 -10.83 28.51 -11.03
C ALA A 298 -9.77 29.45 -10.51
N THR A 299 -8.54 29.29 -11.00
CA THR A 299 -7.48 30.27 -10.82
C THR A 299 -8.02 31.54 -11.46
N VAL A 300 -8.44 32.50 -10.65
CA VAL A 300 -8.76 33.84 -11.14
C VAL A 300 -7.43 34.36 -11.67
N ALA A 301 -7.24 34.25 -12.99
CA ALA A 301 -6.19 34.96 -13.68
C ALA A 301 -6.32 36.42 -13.25
N ALA A 302 -5.29 36.93 -12.57
CA ALA A 302 -5.23 38.34 -12.22
C ALA A 302 -5.49 39.13 -13.50
N ALA A 303 -6.58 39.90 -13.49
CA ALA A 303 -6.89 40.78 -14.60
C ALA A 303 -5.68 41.68 -14.85
N PRO A 304 -5.21 41.82 -16.10
CA PRO A 304 -4.13 42.74 -16.40
C PRO A 304 -4.53 44.15 -15.94
N PRO A 305 -3.59 44.94 -15.39
CA PRO A 305 -3.89 46.27 -14.89
C PRO A 305 -4.53 47.11 -16.00
N ALA A 306 -5.66 47.73 -15.68
CA ALA A 306 -6.34 48.64 -16.58
C ALA A 306 -5.38 49.78 -16.96
N ILE A 307 -5.10 49.90 -18.27
CA ILE A 307 -4.37 51.03 -18.82
C ILE A 307 -5.24 52.28 -18.62
N PRO A 308 -4.77 53.33 -17.94
CA PRO A 308 -5.55 54.55 -17.79
C PRO A 308 -5.72 55.20 -19.16
N ILE A 309 -6.98 55.35 -19.59
CA ILE A 309 -7.35 56.11 -20.77
C ILE A 309 -7.05 57.58 -20.48
N ALA A 310 -6.06 58.13 -21.18
CA ALA A 310 -5.78 59.56 -21.18
C ALA A 310 -6.99 60.32 -21.72
N GLN A 311 -7.59 61.17 -20.87
CA GLN A 311 -8.62 62.13 -21.30
C GLN A 311 -7.96 63.16 -22.22
N SER A 312 -8.21 63.09 -23.52
CA SER A 312 -7.88 64.17 -24.46
C SER A 312 -8.89 65.30 -24.27
N SER A 313 -8.43 66.42 -23.75
CA SER A 313 -9.15 67.68 -23.79
C SER A 313 -9.26 68.17 -25.24
N LEU A 314 -10.47 68.26 -25.76
CA LEU A 314 -10.79 68.99 -26.99
C LEU A 314 -11.00 70.47 -26.65
N PRO A 315 -10.42 71.41 -27.43
CA PRO A 315 -10.71 72.82 -27.26
C PRO A 315 -12.04 73.19 -27.92
N SER A 316 -12.84 73.96 -27.21
CA SER A 316 -14.05 74.61 -27.71
C SER A 316 -13.71 75.71 -28.73
N ARG A 317 -14.38 75.66 -29.88
CA ARG A 317 -14.66 76.80 -30.76
C ARG A 317 -16.10 76.71 -31.24
#